data_AF-A0A524ABK7-F1
#
_entry.id   AF-A0A524ABK7-F1
#
_cell.length_a   1.000
_cell.length_b   1.000
_cell.length_c   1.000
_cell.angle_alpha   90.00
_cell.angle_beta   90.00
_cell.angle_gamma   90.00
#
_symmetry.space_group_name_H-M   'P 1'
#
loop_
_entity.id
_entity.type
_entity.pdbx_description
1 polymer ?
#
loop_
_entity_poly.entity_id
_entity_poly.type
_entity_poly.pdbx_seq_one_letter_code
_entity_poly.pdbx_strand_id
1 'polypeptide(L)'
;MAIVRVSFGRIPYLGVFALTTDKIALLPERFHVREQLVLDALGVPVLRTSLDGSPLLGVLATGNSRALVCSDLLELMREKGLVKLGVKVLRVPGRFTAFGNIVLANDKGALANPDLPDGLLGSIGESLGVPVERGTIAGIKNVGAAGVAT
;
A
#
# COMPACT_ATOMS: atom_id res chain seq x y z
N MET A 1 -2.20 -20.11 -8.92
CA MET A 1 -1.77 -18.70 -8.82
C MET A 1 -0.78 -18.44 -9.94
N ALA A 2 -1.07 -17.51 -10.85
CA ALA A 2 -0.13 -17.14 -11.91
C ALA A 2 1.00 -16.30 -11.31
N ILE A 3 2.24 -16.52 -11.75
CA ILE A 3 3.39 -15.71 -11.37
C ILE A 3 3.94 -15.06 -12.63
N VAL A 4 4.01 -13.73 -12.63
CA VAL A 4 4.51 -12.96 -13.76
C VAL A 4 5.68 -12.09 -13.33
N ARG A 5 6.67 -11.97 -14.22
CA ARG A 5 7.81 -11.07 -14.01
C ARG A 5 7.55 -9.74 -14.70
N VAL A 6 7.60 -8.67 -13.94
CA VAL A 6 7.52 -7.28 -14.42
C VAL A 6 8.75 -6.51 -13.97
N SER A 7 8.96 -5.31 -14.51
CA SER A 7 10.02 -4.39 -14.07
C SER A 7 9.58 -2.96 -14.32
N PHE A 8 9.94 -2.05 -13.42
CA PHE A 8 9.72 -0.62 -13.59
C PHE A 8 11.03 0.03 -14.01
N GLY A 9 11.20 0.34 -15.30
CA GLY A 9 12.42 0.97 -15.80
C GLY A 9 13.70 0.14 -15.60
N ARG A 10 13.60 -1.19 -15.67
CA ARG A 10 14.68 -2.16 -15.37
C ARG A 10 15.14 -2.17 -13.90
N ILE A 11 14.37 -1.56 -12.98
CA ILE A 11 14.61 -1.62 -11.53
C ILE A 11 13.87 -2.85 -10.97
N PRO A 12 14.53 -3.74 -10.21
CA PRO A 12 13.95 -5.00 -9.75
C PRO A 12 13.09 -4.88 -8.47
N TYR A 13 12.92 -3.68 -7.91
CA TYR A 13 12.21 -3.44 -6.66
C TYR A 13 10.71 -3.21 -6.88
N LEU A 14 9.96 -4.24 -7.23
CA LEU A 14 8.54 -4.10 -7.58
C LEU A 14 7.67 -3.53 -6.44
N GLY A 15 7.84 -4.06 -5.23
CA GLY A 15 7.08 -3.63 -4.05
C GLY A 15 7.37 -2.18 -3.62
N VAL A 16 8.43 -1.56 -4.14
CA VAL A 16 8.68 -0.12 -3.90
C VAL A 16 7.74 0.74 -4.74
N PHE A 17 7.41 0.29 -5.96
CA PHE A 17 6.67 1.07 -6.94
C PHE A 17 5.20 0.69 -7.05
N ALA A 18 4.83 -0.53 -6.67
CA ALA A 18 3.47 -1.04 -6.79
C ALA A 18 2.90 -1.45 -5.43
N LEU A 19 1.59 -1.30 -5.30
CA LEU A 19 0.82 -1.81 -4.17
C LEU A 19 -0.33 -2.65 -4.73
N THR A 20 -0.51 -3.86 -4.21
CA THR A 20 -1.56 -4.77 -4.65
C THR A 20 -2.32 -5.31 -3.46
N THR A 21 -3.65 -5.35 -3.58
CA THR A 21 -4.56 -6.00 -2.63
C THR A 21 -5.55 -6.88 -3.40
N ASP A 22 -6.38 -7.64 -2.70
CA ASP A 22 -7.46 -8.43 -3.32
C ASP A 22 -8.56 -7.57 -3.98
N LYS A 23 -8.42 -6.23 -3.96
CA LYS A 23 -9.36 -5.30 -4.59
C LYS A 23 -8.77 -4.47 -5.73
N ILE A 24 -7.48 -4.14 -5.67
CA ILE A 24 -6.86 -3.23 -6.64
C ILE A 24 -5.36 -3.45 -6.75
N ALA A 25 -4.83 -3.23 -7.94
CA ALA A 25 -3.40 -3.13 -8.20
C ALA A 25 -3.05 -1.68 -8.61
N LEU A 26 -2.27 -1.00 -7.78
CA LEU A 26 -1.76 0.33 -8.07
C LEU A 26 -0.41 0.25 -8.74
N LEU A 27 -0.30 0.84 -9.93
CA LEU A 27 0.94 0.92 -10.70
C LEU A 27 1.37 2.37 -10.90
N PRO A 28 2.67 2.66 -10.96
CA PRO A 28 3.17 4.01 -11.17
C PRO A 28 2.85 4.48 -12.60
N GLU A 29 2.47 5.74 -12.75
CA GLU A 29 2.25 6.39 -14.06
C GLU A 29 3.54 6.55 -14.86
N ARG A 30 4.67 6.77 -14.17
CA ARG A 30 5.96 7.12 -14.78
C ARG A 30 6.55 6.02 -15.67
N PHE A 31 6.20 4.76 -15.45
CA PHE A 31 6.85 3.63 -16.12
C PHE A 31 5.92 2.91 -17.09
N HIS A 32 6.40 2.54 -18.27
CA HIS A 32 5.63 1.67 -19.15
C HIS A 32 5.60 0.24 -18.59
N VAL A 33 4.40 -0.29 -18.33
CA VAL A 33 4.17 -1.66 -17.86
C VAL A 33 2.95 -2.22 -18.56
N ARG A 34 3.02 -3.49 -18.96
CA ARG A 34 1.89 -4.22 -19.57
C ARG A 34 0.82 -4.48 -18.51
N GLU A 35 -0.16 -3.59 -18.42
CA GLU A 35 -1.24 -3.67 -17.43
C GLU A 35 -2.06 -4.95 -17.57
N GLN A 36 -2.33 -5.39 -18.80
CA GLN A 36 -3.04 -6.64 -19.05
C GLN A 36 -2.36 -7.84 -18.38
N LEU A 37 -1.02 -7.89 -18.39
CA LEU A 37 -0.28 -8.96 -17.73
C LEU A 37 -0.50 -8.98 -16.21
N VAL A 38 -0.62 -7.79 -15.59
CA VAL A 38 -0.87 -7.64 -14.16
C VAL A 38 -2.33 -8.00 -13.84
N LEU A 39 -3.27 -7.53 -14.66
CA LEU A 39 -4.69 -7.85 -14.56
C LEU A 39 -4.92 -9.36 -14.67
N ASP A 40 -4.35 -10.02 -15.68
CA ASP A 40 -4.50 -11.46 -15.91
C ASP A 40 -3.91 -12.28 -14.75
N ALA A 41 -2.81 -11.79 -14.14
CA ALA A 41 -2.15 -12.48 -13.04
C ALA A 41 -2.86 -12.32 -11.69
N LEU A 42 -3.38 -11.11 -11.40
CA LEU A 42 -3.95 -10.77 -10.10
C LEU A 42 -5.48 -10.82 -10.07
N GLY A 43 -6.15 -10.72 -11.21
CA GLY A 43 -7.61 -10.72 -11.31
C GLY A 43 -8.30 -9.48 -10.75
N VAL A 44 -7.56 -8.42 -10.45
CA VAL A 44 -8.07 -7.17 -9.87
C VAL A 44 -7.86 -5.98 -10.81
N PRO A 45 -8.73 -4.96 -10.76
CA PRO A 45 -8.54 -3.73 -11.53
C PRO A 45 -7.16 -3.10 -11.29
N VAL A 46 -6.55 -2.64 -12.39
CA VAL A 46 -5.29 -1.92 -12.35
C VAL A 46 -5.57 -0.42 -12.43
N LEU A 47 -5.02 0.36 -11.50
CA LEU A 47 -5.07 1.82 -11.54
C LEU A 47 -3.65 2.38 -11.65
N ARG A 48 -3.41 3.19 -12.68
CA ARG A 48 -2.19 3.99 -12.74
C ARG A 48 -2.33 5.24 -11.89
N THR A 49 -1.41 5.47 -10.97
CA THR A 49 -1.43 6.65 -10.12
C THR A 49 -0.03 7.01 -9.60
N SER A 50 0.06 8.18 -8.99
CA SER A 50 1.10 8.57 -8.03
C SER A 50 0.48 8.72 -6.64
N LEU A 51 1.32 8.68 -5.61
CA LEU A 51 0.98 9.14 -4.25
C LEU A 51 1.96 10.24 -3.89
N ASP A 52 1.47 11.36 -3.37
CA ASP A 52 2.29 12.49 -2.93
C ASP A 52 3.27 12.99 -4.02
N GLY A 53 2.82 13.01 -5.29
CA GLY A 53 3.66 13.35 -6.45
C GLY A 53 4.76 12.34 -6.80
N SER A 54 4.80 11.18 -6.14
CA SER A 54 5.85 10.18 -6.23
C SER A 54 5.36 8.86 -6.86
N PRO A 55 6.22 8.14 -7.61
CA PRO A 55 5.91 6.80 -8.12
C PRO A 55 6.08 5.68 -7.08
N LEU A 56 6.49 5.99 -5.85
CA LEU A 56 6.84 5.00 -4.81
C LEU A 56 5.61 4.49 -4.05
N LEU A 57 4.64 3.91 -4.78
CA LEU A 57 3.32 3.59 -4.25
C LEU A 57 3.38 2.62 -3.06
N GLY A 58 4.17 1.55 -3.17
CA GLY A 58 4.29 0.54 -2.11
C GLY A 58 5.20 0.98 -0.95
N VAL A 59 5.86 2.14 -1.05
CA VAL A 59 6.53 2.78 0.10
C VAL A 59 5.56 3.69 0.84
N LEU A 60 4.76 4.46 0.09
CA LEU A 60 3.95 5.55 0.64
C LEU A 60 2.58 5.10 1.16
N ALA A 61 2.07 3.98 0.68
CA ALA A 61 0.81 3.42 1.16
C ALA A 61 0.97 1.97 1.61
N THR A 62 0.07 1.58 2.50
CA THR A 62 -0.23 0.18 2.82
C THR A 62 -1.73 -0.03 2.64
N GLY A 63 -2.19 -1.28 2.58
CA GLY A 63 -3.62 -1.54 2.54
C GLY A 63 -3.95 -3.02 2.39
N ASN A 64 -5.25 -3.29 2.40
CA ASN A 64 -5.81 -4.62 2.24
C ASN A 64 -7.07 -4.54 1.33
N SER A 65 -7.93 -5.55 1.32
CA SER A 65 -9.12 -5.55 0.47
C SER A 65 -10.17 -4.48 0.86
N ARG A 66 -10.05 -3.89 2.05
CA ARG A 66 -11.04 -2.98 2.62
C ARG A 66 -10.66 -1.51 2.48
N ALA A 67 -9.40 -1.18 2.72
CA ALA A 67 -8.92 0.19 2.70
C ALA A 67 -7.42 0.31 2.34
N LEU A 68 -7.06 1.53 1.94
CA LEU A 68 -5.69 2.01 1.81
C LEU A 68 -5.41 3.03 2.92
N VAL A 69 -4.19 3.01 3.45
CA VAL A 69 -3.68 4.00 4.40
C VAL A 69 -2.49 4.70 3.75
N CYS A 70 -2.53 6.03 3.72
CA CYS A 70 -1.46 6.87 3.19
C CYS A 70 -1.35 8.19 3.97
N SER A 71 -0.37 9.01 3.60
CA SER A 71 -0.26 10.36 4.16
C SER A 71 -1.41 11.27 3.71
N ASP A 72 -1.59 12.39 4.41
CA ASP A 72 -2.51 13.46 4.02
C ASP A 72 -2.01 14.30 2.85
N LEU A 73 -0.81 14.04 2.31
CA LEU A 73 -0.30 14.69 1.10
C LEU A 73 -0.96 14.15 -0.18
N LEU A 74 -1.75 13.06 -0.07
CA LEU A 74 -2.48 12.51 -1.20
C LEU A 74 -3.41 13.56 -1.82
N GLU A 75 -3.22 13.79 -3.12
CA GLU A 75 -4.07 14.67 -3.92
C GLU A 75 -5.52 14.18 -3.92
N LEU A 76 -6.47 15.08 -3.61
CA LEU A 76 -7.92 14.79 -3.55
C LEU A 76 -8.47 14.13 -4.84
N MET A 77 -7.92 14.48 -6.00
CA MET A 77 -8.34 13.88 -7.27
C MET A 77 -7.94 12.40 -7.39
N ARG A 78 -6.79 12.02 -6.83
CA ARG A 78 -6.31 10.63 -6.78
C ARG A 78 -7.15 9.81 -5.82
N GLU A 79 -7.44 10.37 -4.65
CA GLU A 79 -8.36 9.77 -3.68
C GLU A 79 -9.74 9.50 -4.29
N LYS A 80 -10.32 10.47 -5.00
CA LYS A 80 -11.60 10.27 -5.72
C LYS A 80 -11.54 9.12 -6.72
N GLY A 81 -10.41 8.92 -7.39
CA GLY A 81 -10.19 7.78 -8.30
C GLY A 81 -10.27 6.43 -7.58
N LEU A 82 -9.59 6.32 -6.43
CA LEU A 82 -9.63 5.12 -5.58
C LEU A 82 -11.04 4.85 -5.04
N VAL A 83 -11.73 5.88 -4.55
CA VAL A 83 -13.09 5.77 -4.02
C VAL A 83 -14.09 5.31 -5.08
N LYS A 84 -13.95 5.78 -6.33
CA LYS A 84 -14.79 5.31 -7.46
C LYS A 84 -14.60 3.81 -7.76
N LEU A 85 -13.43 3.26 -7.46
CA LEU A 85 -13.14 1.82 -7.54
C LEU A 85 -13.53 1.08 -6.25
N GLY A 86 -14.25 1.74 -5.35
CA GLY A 86 -14.73 1.18 -4.09
C GLY A 86 -13.65 1.03 -3.03
N VAL A 87 -12.46 1.63 -3.21
CA VAL A 87 -11.36 1.57 -2.24
C VAL A 87 -11.54 2.71 -1.23
N LYS A 88 -11.73 2.37 0.04
CA LYS A 88 -11.72 3.37 1.12
C LYS A 88 -10.28 3.85 1.35
N VAL A 89 -10.11 5.12 1.66
CA VAL A 89 -8.79 5.70 1.90
C VAL A 89 -8.77 6.38 3.26
N LEU A 90 -7.81 6.03 4.10
CA LEU A 90 -7.45 6.76 5.31
C LEU A 90 -6.24 7.63 5.00
N ARG A 91 -6.44 8.95 5.05
CA ARG A 91 -5.36 9.94 4.98
C ARG A 91 -4.93 10.31 6.39
N VAL A 92 -3.66 10.09 6.67
CA VAL A 92 -3.10 10.33 8.00
C VAL A 92 -2.31 11.64 7.99
N PRO A 93 -2.71 12.65 8.79
CA PRO A 93 -1.96 13.88 8.89
C PRO A 93 -0.69 13.73 9.71
N GLY A 94 0.29 14.58 9.39
CA GLY A 94 1.50 14.75 10.18
C GLY A 94 2.76 14.17 9.53
N ARG A 95 3.69 13.72 10.37
CA ARG A 95 5.08 13.41 9.93
C ARG A 95 5.27 12.02 9.32
N PHE A 96 4.31 11.11 9.49
CA PHE A 96 4.42 9.74 9.01
C PHE A 96 3.88 9.68 7.57
N THR A 97 4.73 9.32 6.63
CA THR A 97 4.37 9.31 5.20
C THR A 97 4.61 7.97 4.51
N ALA A 98 5.59 7.20 4.97
CA ALA A 98 5.98 5.93 4.37
C ALA A 98 5.20 4.73 4.95
N PHE A 99 3.88 4.74 4.84
CA PHE A 99 3.02 3.72 5.45
C PHE A 99 3.32 2.30 4.97
N GLY A 100 3.74 2.13 3.71
CA GLY A 100 4.16 0.83 3.18
C GLY A 100 5.45 0.29 3.81
N ASN A 101 6.31 1.15 4.37
CA ASN A 101 7.49 0.70 5.10
C ASN A 101 7.18 0.39 6.58
N ILE A 102 6.26 1.13 7.19
CA ILE A 102 6.05 1.10 8.64
C ILE A 102 4.81 0.32 9.07
N VAL A 103 3.99 -0.16 8.13
CA VAL A 103 2.82 -1.01 8.39
C VAL A 103 2.77 -2.15 7.37
N LEU A 104 2.76 -3.38 7.88
CA LEU A 104 2.59 -4.62 7.13
C LEU A 104 1.19 -5.17 7.40
N ALA A 105 0.33 -5.24 6.39
CA ALA A 105 -1.08 -5.60 6.59
C ALA A 105 -1.56 -6.64 5.58
N ASN A 106 -2.58 -7.40 5.99
CA ASN A 106 -3.44 -8.19 5.12
C ASN A 106 -4.90 -8.11 5.60
N ASP A 107 -5.76 -9.02 5.12
CA ASP A 107 -7.18 -9.05 5.46
C ASP A 107 -7.49 -9.63 6.85
N LYS A 108 -6.47 -10.05 7.61
CA LYS A 108 -6.61 -10.71 8.93
C LYS A 108 -5.93 -9.97 10.07
N GLY A 109 -4.90 -9.18 9.77
CA GLY A 109 -4.15 -8.45 10.78
C GLY A 109 -3.16 -7.48 10.17
N ALA A 110 -2.60 -6.60 11.01
CA ALA A 110 -1.47 -5.77 10.64
C ALA A 110 -0.41 -5.75 11.75
N LEU A 111 0.84 -5.69 11.34
CA LEU A 111 1.99 -5.40 12.19
C LEU A 111 2.47 -3.99 11.87
N ALA A 112 2.65 -3.17 12.89
CA ALA A 112 2.97 -1.77 12.77
C ALA A 112 4.26 -1.42 13.51
N ASN A 113 4.96 -0.40 13.01
CA ASN A 113 6.18 0.13 13.61
C ASN A 113 5.90 0.54 15.08
N PRO A 114 6.76 0.16 16.04
CA PRO A 114 6.54 0.43 17.46
C PRO A 114 6.44 1.91 17.83
N ASP A 115 7.00 2.79 17.00
CA ASP A 115 7.04 4.24 17.25
C ASP A 115 5.75 4.97 16.79
N LEU A 116 4.79 4.25 16.18
CA LEU A 116 3.49 4.81 15.83
C LEU A 116 2.62 5.00 17.08
N PRO A 117 1.95 6.16 17.26
CA PRO A 117 1.14 6.46 18.45
C PRO A 117 -0.14 5.62 18.49
N ASP A 118 -0.66 5.35 19.71
CA ASP A 118 -1.83 4.47 19.93
C ASP A 118 -3.06 4.92 19.14
N GLY A 119 -3.34 6.22 19.12
CA GLY A 119 -4.48 6.77 18.38
C GLY A 119 -4.41 6.46 16.89
N LEU A 120 -3.20 6.50 16.30
CA LEU A 120 -3.01 6.18 14.89
C LEU A 120 -3.14 4.68 14.62
N LEU A 121 -2.66 3.82 15.52
CA LEU A 121 -2.88 2.38 15.39
C LEU A 121 -4.37 2.03 15.40
N GLY A 122 -5.14 2.69 16.27
CA GLY A 122 -6.59 2.58 16.31
C GLY A 122 -7.24 2.96 14.98
N SER A 123 -6.91 4.13 14.43
CA SER A 123 -7.43 4.59 13.13
C SER A 123 -7.07 3.65 11.98
N ILE A 124 -5.84 3.13 11.96
CA ILE A 124 -5.38 2.17 10.95
C ILE A 124 -6.19 0.87 11.06
N GLY A 125 -6.35 0.33 12.28
CA GLY A 125 -7.09 -0.91 12.51
C GLY A 125 -8.57 -0.80 12.17
N GLU A 126 -9.20 0.33 12.51
CA GLU A 126 -10.59 0.61 12.14
C GLU A 126 -10.76 0.70 10.62
N SER A 127 -9.87 1.42 9.93
CA SER A 127 -9.94 1.58 8.47
C SER A 127 -9.71 0.26 7.73
N LEU A 128 -8.67 -0.49 8.11
CA LEU A 128 -8.35 -1.79 7.53
C LEU A 128 -9.31 -2.90 8.00
N GLY A 129 -10.05 -2.67 9.08
CA GLY A 129 -10.99 -3.62 9.68
C GLY A 129 -10.33 -4.87 10.29
N VAL A 130 -9.10 -4.74 10.79
CA VAL A 130 -8.28 -5.84 11.33
C VAL A 130 -7.57 -5.41 12.61
N PRO A 131 -7.23 -6.34 13.51
CA PRO A 131 -6.37 -6.02 14.66
C PRO A 131 -4.98 -5.56 14.21
N VAL A 132 -4.43 -4.58 14.92
CA VAL A 132 -3.10 -4.01 14.64
C VAL A 132 -2.23 -4.18 15.87
N GLU A 133 -1.11 -4.86 15.70
CA GLU A 133 -0.11 -5.06 16.76
C GLU A 133 1.16 -4.25 16.48
N ARG A 134 1.85 -3.85 17.54
CA ARG A 134 3.20 -3.28 17.41
C ARG A 134 4.22 -4.38 17.40
N GLY A 135 5.26 -4.22 16.58
CA GLY A 135 6.42 -5.10 16.70
C GLY A 135 7.53 -4.80 15.73
N THR A 136 8.46 -5.73 15.66
CA THR A 136 9.61 -5.67 14.76
C THR A 136 9.76 -7.01 14.07
N ILE A 137 10.41 -7.01 12.90
CA ILE A 137 10.83 -8.23 12.21
C ILE A 137 12.35 -8.30 12.34
N ALA A 138 12.85 -9.26 13.11
CA ALA A 138 14.28 -9.39 13.41
C ALA A 138 14.93 -8.07 13.91
N GLY A 139 14.22 -7.31 14.75
CA GLY A 139 14.66 -6.01 15.26
C GLY A 139 14.45 -4.82 14.33
N ILE A 140 13.98 -5.04 13.09
CA ILE A 140 13.68 -3.98 12.13
C ILE A 140 12.30 -3.39 12.42
N LYS A 141 12.24 -2.08 12.68
CA LYS A 141 10.99 -1.34 12.92
C LYS A 141 10.19 -1.05 11.64
N ASN A 142 10.85 -0.99 10.49
CA ASN A 142 10.22 -0.84 9.18
C ASN A 142 9.68 -2.19 8.70
N VAL A 143 8.67 -2.67 9.39
CA VAL A 143 8.11 -4.03 9.21
C VAL A 143 7.59 -4.28 7.79
N GLY A 144 7.02 -3.29 7.12
CA GLY A 144 6.55 -3.43 5.74
C GLY A 144 7.68 -3.46 4.70
N ALA A 145 8.84 -2.88 5.03
CA ALA A 145 10.04 -3.04 4.22
C ALA A 145 10.75 -4.39 4.45
N ALA A 146 10.49 -5.03 5.60
CA ALA A 146 11.17 -6.26 6.03
C ALA A 146 10.38 -7.54 5.73
N GLY A 147 9.12 -7.44 5.28
CA GLY A 147 8.25 -8.60 5.03
C GLY A 147 7.11 -8.31 4.07
N VAL A 148 6.42 -9.38 3.66
CA VAL A 148 5.20 -9.34 2.84
C VAL A 148 4.14 -10.17 3.54
N ALA A 149 2.92 -9.63 3.63
CA ALA A 149 1.77 -10.30 4.20
C ALA A 149 0.67 -10.37 3.15
N THR A 150 0.02 -11.52 3.08
CA THR A 150 -1.10 -11.83 2.16
C THR A 150 -2.21 -12.52 2.94
#